data_AF-A0A174USR2-F1
#
_entry.id   AF-A0A174USR2-F1
#
_cell.length_a   1.000
_cell.length_b   1.000
_cell.length_c   1.000
_cell.angle_alpha   90.00
_cell.angle_beta   90.00
_cell.angle_gamma   90.00
#
_symmetry.space_group_name_H-M   'P 1'
#
loop_
_entity.id
_entity.type
_entity.pdbx_description
1 polymer ?
#
loop_
_entity_poly.entity_id
_entity_poly.type
_entity_poly.pdbx_seq_one_letter_code
_entity_poly.pdbx_strand_id
1 'polypeptide(L)'
;MKMSIGEKKILFVFGCPNREATVDRLYQVADLIPDPAGRKAVEVLAEKLDSEGVEKWYRCFFYNMKLEMEAYYRHKAILNRIVGGSMEVDNDEIDED
;
A
#
# COMPACT_ATOMS: atom_id res chain seq x y z
N MET A 1 9.09 10.66 7.00
CA MET A 1 8.66 9.42 7.67
C MET A 1 9.25 8.22 6.96
N LYS A 2 9.67 7.17 7.68
CA LYS A 2 10.14 5.91 7.09
C LYS A 2 9.06 4.84 7.29
N MET A 3 8.62 4.22 6.19
CA MET A 3 7.68 3.10 6.19
C MET A 3 8.40 1.81 5.76
N SER A 4 8.08 0.72 6.45
CA SER A 4 8.42 -0.64 6.04
C SER A 4 7.66 -1.04 4.77
N ILE A 5 8.14 -2.08 4.08
CA ILE A 5 7.43 -2.63 2.92
C ILE A 5 6.04 -3.16 3.30
N GLY A 6 5.86 -3.68 4.52
CA GLY A 6 4.56 -4.13 5.03
C GLY A 6 3.58 -2.97 5.15
N GLU A 7 4.00 -1.86 5.75
CA GLU A 7 3.18 -0.65 5.88
C GLU A 7 2.81 -0.06 4.50
N LYS A 8 3.75 -0.03 3.56
CA LYS A 8 3.46 0.41 2.19
C LYS A 8 2.45 -0.51 1.50
N LYS A 9 2.53 -1.82 1.69
CA LYS A 9 1.53 -2.77 1.16
C LYS A 9 0.14 -2.54 1.74
N ILE A 10 0.05 -2.31 3.05
CA ILE A 10 -1.24 -1.99 3.70
C ILE A 10 -1.80 -0.68 3.13
N LEU A 11 -0.99 0.37 3.02
CA LEU A 11 -1.42 1.63 2.42
C LEU A 11 -1.75 1.53 0.93
N PHE A 12 -1.09 0.64 0.19
CA PHE A 12 -1.39 0.42 -1.21
C PHE A 12 -2.80 -0.12 -1.42
N VAL A 13 -3.26 -0.97 -0.49
CA VAL A 13 -4.58 -1.62 -0.54
C VAL A 13 -5.67 -0.74 0.07
N PHE A 14 -5.42 -0.16 1.25
CA PHE A 14 -6.46 0.54 2.01
C PHE A 14 -6.36 2.07 1.95
N GLY A 15 -5.21 2.63 1.57
CA GLY A 15 -5.01 4.07 1.55
C GLY A 15 -5.64 4.79 0.36
N CYS A 16 -5.80 6.10 0.49
CA CYS A 16 -6.19 7.00 -0.59
C CYS A 16 -5.48 8.37 -0.42
N PRO A 17 -5.57 9.30 -1.39
CA PRO A 17 -4.92 10.61 -1.28
C PRO A 17 -5.42 11.50 -0.12
N ASN A 18 -6.55 11.15 0.51
CA ASN A 18 -7.05 11.79 1.72
C ASN A 18 -6.50 11.06 2.96
N ARG A 19 -5.72 11.78 3.77
CA ARG A 19 -5.07 11.27 4.99
C ARG A 19 -6.09 10.81 6.03
N GLU A 20 -7.06 11.67 6.35
CA GLU A 20 -8.06 11.42 7.39
C GLU A 20 -8.89 10.19 7.04
N ALA A 21 -9.42 10.14 5.81
CA ALA A 21 -10.15 8.98 5.33
C ALA A 21 -9.31 7.69 5.34
N THR A 22 -7.99 7.80 5.14
CA THR A 22 -7.09 6.65 5.26
C THR A 22 -6.91 6.21 6.71
N VAL A 23 -6.67 7.15 7.63
CA VAL A 23 -6.53 6.86 9.07
C VAL A 23 -7.80 6.18 9.60
N ASP A 24 -8.97 6.74 9.30
CA ASP A 24 -10.26 6.17 9.70
C ASP A 24 -10.43 4.75 9.18
N ARG A 25 -10.11 4.53 7.90
CA ARG A 25 -10.21 3.19 7.30
C ARG A 25 -9.23 2.20 7.93
N LEU A 26 -8.03 2.63 8.31
CA LEU A 26 -7.06 1.74 8.95
C LEU A 26 -7.54 1.30 10.33
N TYR A 27 -8.15 2.19 11.12
CA TYR A 27 -8.75 1.78 12.41
C TYR A 27 -9.89 0.79 12.21
N GLN A 28 -10.78 1.02 11.22
CA GLN A 28 -11.83 0.06 10.87
C GLN A 28 -11.26 -1.30 10.46
N VAL A 29 -10.17 -1.32 9.67
CA VAL A 29 -9.48 -2.57 9.31
C VAL A 29 -8.87 -3.25 10.52
N ALA A 30 -8.28 -2.50 11.45
CA ALA A 30 -7.70 -3.04 12.68
C ALA A 30 -8.75 -3.76 13.54
N ASP A 31 -9.95 -3.18 13.68
CA ASP A 31 -11.07 -3.76 14.43
C ASP A 31 -11.53 -5.12 13.85
N LEU A 32 -11.37 -5.31 12.54
CA LEU A 32 -11.73 -6.54 11.85
C LEU A 32 -10.67 -7.64 11.95
N ILE A 33 -9.44 -7.33 12.38
CA ILE A 33 -8.35 -8.31 12.47
C ILE A 33 -8.44 -9.06 13.81
N PRO A 34 -8.64 -10.40 13.81
CA PRO A 34 -8.69 -11.17 15.05
C PRO A 34 -7.30 -11.35 15.68
N ASP A 35 -6.25 -11.41 14.86
CA ASP A 35 -4.87 -11.58 15.30
C ASP A 35 -4.34 -10.31 15.99
N PRO A 36 -3.91 -10.38 17.27
CA PRO A 36 -3.45 -9.20 18.00
C PRO A 36 -2.23 -8.52 17.37
N ALA A 37 -1.30 -9.30 16.79
CA ALA A 37 -0.10 -8.74 16.19
C ALA A 37 -0.43 -7.98 14.89
N GLY A 38 -1.26 -8.55 14.03
CA GLY A 38 -1.76 -7.93 12.82
C GLY A 38 -2.57 -6.66 13.12
N ARG A 39 -3.45 -6.71 14.11
CA ARG A 39 -4.20 -5.53 14.58
C ARG A 39 -3.24 -4.41 15.01
N LYS A 40 -2.28 -4.72 15.90
CA LYS A 40 -1.35 -3.70 16.38
C LYS A 40 -0.48 -3.13 15.26
N ALA A 41 -0.11 -3.93 14.27
CA ALA A 41 0.64 -3.44 13.11
C ALA A 41 -0.15 -2.40 12.30
N VAL A 42 -1.46 -2.59 12.13
CA VAL A 42 -2.33 -1.64 11.41
C VAL A 42 -2.59 -0.39 12.27
N GLU A 43 -2.83 -0.54 13.57
CA GLU A 43 -2.98 0.60 14.50
C GLU A 43 -1.73 1.49 14.52
N VAL A 44 -0.53 0.90 14.63
CA VAL A 44 0.74 1.65 14.62
C VAL A 44 0.92 2.43 13.31
N LEU A 45 0.43 1.87 12.19
CA LEU A 45 0.44 2.58 10.91
C LEU A 45 -0.54 3.76 10.91
N ALA A 46 -1.74 3.58 11.46
CA ALA A 46 -2.72 4.66 11.61
C ALA A 46 -2.17 5.79 12.50
N GLU A 47 -1.61 5.45 13.67
CA GLU A 47 -0.96 6.38 14.62
C GLU A 47 0.17 7.18 13.94
N LYS A 48 1.00 6.52 13.13
CA LYS A 48 2.04 7.20 12.34
C LYS A 48 1.43 8.24 11.40
N LEU A 49 0.37 7.88 10.67
CA LEU A 49 -0.28 8.78 9.73
C LEU A 49 -1.09 9.90 10.40
N ASP A 50 -1.39 9.74 11.69
CA ASP A 50 -2.07 10.75 12.50
C ASP A 50 -1.13 11.69 13.26
N SER A 51 0.19 11.49 13.09
CA SER A 51 1.18 12.37 13.70
C SER A 51 1.16 13.78 13.09
N GLU A 52 1.46 14.78 13.91
CA GLU A 52 1.49 16.20 13.52
C GLU A 52 2.44 16.45 12.34
N GLY A 53 1.99 17.26 11.37
CA GLY A 53 2.77 17.65 10.21
C GLY A 53 2.72 16.65 9.05
N VAL A 54 2.12 15.47 9.22
CA VAL A 54 1.93 14.48 8.15
C VAL A 54 0.98 15.00 7.08
N GLU A 55 -0.06 15.75 7.47
CA GLU A 55 -1.07 16.33 6.59
C GLU A 55 -0.46 17.17 5.45
N LYS A 56 0.66 17.84 5.70
CA LYS A 56 1.32 18.73 4.73
C LYS A 56 1.97 17.99 3.56
N TRP A 57 2.37 16.73 3.75
CA TRP A 57 3.11 15.96 2.74
C TRP A 57 2.49 14.61 2.41
N TYR A 58 1.47 14.18 3.14
CA TYR A 58 0.81 12.89 2.98
C TYR A 58 0.37 12.64 1.53
N ARG A 59 -0.29 13.63 0.90
CA ARG A 59 -0.82 13.45 -0.46
C ARG A 59 0.29 13.15 -1.47
N CYS A 60 1.39 13.90 -1.41
CA CYS A 60 2.55 13.67 -2.28
C CYS A 60 3.22 12.33 -1.97
N PHE A 61 3.37 12.00 -0.69
CA PHE A 61 3.89 10.70 -0.28
C PHE A 61 3.04 9.54 -0.77
N PHE A 62 1.71 9.63 -0.68
CA PHE A 62 0.79 8.58 -1.10
C PHE A 62 0.98 8.24 -2.58
N TYR A 63 1.03 9.25 -3.46
CA TYR A 63 1.25 9.02 -4.89
C TYR A 63 2.62 8.40 -5.18
N ASN A 64 3.68 8.90 -4.54
CA ASN A 64 5.02 8.32 -4.71
C ASN A 64 5.07 6.86 -4.22
N MET A 65 4.45 6.57 -3.07
CA MET A 65 4.36 5.22 -2.52
C MET A 65 3.51 4.31 -3.43
N LYS A 66 2.42 4.82 -4.02
CA LYS A 66 1.57 4.07 -4.94
C LYS A 66 2.37 3.60 -6.17
N LEU A 67 3.13 4.50 -6.79
CA LEU A 67 4.01 4.19 -7.93
C LEU A 67 5.10 3.18 -7.56
N GLU A 68 5.74 3.35 -6.39
CA GLU A 68 6.75 2.41 -5.89
C GLU A 68 6.15 1.00 -5.70
N MET A 69 4.95 0.91 -5.13
CA MET A 69 4.27 -0.36 -4.88
C MET A 69 3.77 -1.01 -6.17
N GLU A 70 3.28 -0.24 -7.14
CA GLU A 70 2.94 -0.76 -8.47
C GLU A 70 4.16 -1.38 -9.14
N ALA A 71 5.31 -0.69 -9.13
CA ALA A 71 6.55 -1.23 -9.66
C ALA A 71 6.99 -2.50 -8.91
N TYR A 72 6.90 -2.48 -7.57
CA TYR A 72 7.18 -3.66 -6.74
C TYR A 72 6.33 -4.87 -7.13
N TYR A 73 5.01 -4.68 -7.30
CA TYR A 73 4.10 -5.77 -7.66
C TYR A 73 4.31 -6.25 -9.11
N ARG A 74 4.56 -5.34 -10.06
CA ARG A 74 4.93 -5.70 -11.43
C ARG A 74 6.20 -6.56 -11.46
N HIS A 75 7.26 -6.13 -10.80
CA HIS A 75 8.50 -6.90 -10.74
C HIS A 75 8.34 -8.23 -10.01
N LYS A 76 7.57 -8.27 -8.92
CA LYS A 76 7.25 -9.51 -8.22
C LYS A 76 6.50 -10.49 -9.13
N ALA A 77 5.55 -10.01 -9.93
CA ALA A 77 4.82 -10.84 -10.89
C ALA A 77 5.77 -11.41 -11.97
N ILE A 78 6.63 -10.59 -12.55
CA ILE A 78 7.64 -11.02 -13.53
C ILE A 78 8.55 -12.11 -12.94
N LEU A 79 9.10 -11.88 -11.75
CA LEU A 79 9.97 -12.87 -11.09
C LEU A 79 9.24 -14.19 -10.84
N ASN A 80 7.98 -14.13 -10.39
CA ASN A 80 7.17 -15.32 -10.20
C ASN A 80 6.93 -16.08 -11.51
N ARG A 81 6.73 -15.38 -12.64
CA ARG A 81 6.59 -16.00 -13.97
C ARG A 81 7.89 -16.69 -14.42
N ILE A 82 9.03 -16.02 -14.21
CA ILE A 82 10.36 -16.58 -14.53
C ILE A 82 10.62 -17.85 -13.71
N VAL A 83 10.42 -17.79 -12.39
CA VAL A 83 10.62 -18.94 -11.49
C VAL A 83 9.62 -20.05 -11.79
N GLY A 84 8.39 -19.71 -12.19
CA GLY A 84 7.34 -20.66 -12.55
C GLY A 84 7.47 -21.26 -13.96
N GLY A 85 8.44 -20.84 -14.76
CA GLY A 85 8.69 -21.38 -16.11
C GLY A 85 7.63 -21.00 -17.17
N SER A 86 6.73 -20.06 -16.88
CA SER A 86 5.66 -19.65 -17.80
C SER A 86 6.00 -18.27 -18.36
N MET A 87 6.54 -18.25 -19.58
CA MET A 87 6.94 -17.03 -20.28
C MET A 87 5.86 -16.64 -21.30
N GLU A 88 4.61 -16.54 -20.84
CA GLU A 88 3.53 -15.90 -21.62
C GLU A 88 3.54 -14.41 -21.28
N VAL A 89 3.76 -13.60 -22.33
CA VAL A 89 3.72 -12.14 -22.27
C VAL A 89 2.26 -11.72 -22.43
N ASP A 90 1.63 -11.30 -21.33
CA ASP A 90 0.38 -10.56 -21.41
C ASP A 90 0.70 -9.21 -22.07
N ASN A 91 0.32 -9.07 -23.34
CA ASN A 91 0.16 -7.79 -23.99
C ASN A 91 -1.03 -7.13 -23.30
N ASP A 92 -0.76 -6.33 -22.27
CA ASP A 92 -1.74 -5.33 -21.82
C ASP A 92 -1.86 -4.31 -22.98
N GLU A 93 -2.74 -4.59 -23.94
CA GLU A 93 -3.28 -3.57 -24.83
C GLU A 93 -3.88 -2.49 -23.92
N ILE A 94 -3.15 -1.38 -23.81
CA ILE A 94 -3.69 -0.15 -23.28
C ILE A 94 -4.68 0.31 -24.33
N ASP A 95 -5.96 0.04 -24.13
CA ASP A 95 -7.02 0.71 -24.87
C ASP A 95 -6.86 2.23 -24.62
N GLU A 96 -6.34 2.93 -25.63
CA GLU A 96 -6.35 4.40 -25.68
C GLU A 96 -7.78 4.85 -26.02
N ASP A 97 -8.49 5.40 -25.01
CA ASP A 97 -9.70 6.21 -25.21
C ASP A 97 -9.37 7.61 -25.75
#